data_AF-A0A3N5H4I4-F1
#
_entry.id   AF-A0A3N5H4I4-F1
#
_cell.length_a   1.000
_cell.length_b   1.000
_cell.length_c   1.000
_cell.angle_alpha   90.00
_cell.angle_beta   90.00
_cell.angle_gamma   90.00
#
_symmetry.space_group_name_H-M   'P 1'
#
loop_
_entity.id
_entity.type
_entity.pdbx_description
1 polymer ?
#
loop_
_entity_poly.entity_id
_entity_poly.type
_entity_poly.pdbx_seq_one_letter_code
_entity_poly.pdbx_strand_id
1 'polypeptide(L)'
;MDHAARLAALKNVATQLRIDSIRSTTAAASGHPTSCCSAAEIVSTLFFSELRFDPKNPQNRDNDRFVLSKGHAAPILYSAWARAGAFDPAELLKLRQIGSDLEGHTTPRLPFVDVATGPLGQDICAAVGMALHARLIESDYRTYVLLG
;
A
#
# COMPACT_ATOMS: atom_id res chain seq x y z
N MET A 1 15.57 -16.79 10.14
CA MET A 1 16.28 -15.50 10.28
C MET A 1 16.33 -15.15 11.75
N ASP A 2 17.48 -14.66 12.22
CA ASP A 2 17.58 -14.02 13.53
C ASP A 2 16.54 -12.88 13.64
N HIS A 3 15.88 -12.77 14.78
CA HIS A 3 14.87 -11.74 15.06
C HIS A 3 15.44 -10.33 14.86
N ALA A 4 16.69 -10.10 15.28
CA ALA A 4 17.36 -8.81 15.09
C ALA A 4 17.59 -8.50 13.61
N ALA A 5 18.01 -9.51 12.82
CA ALA A 5 18.17 -9.37 11.38
C ALA A 5 16.85 -9.04 10.66
N ARG A 6 15.73 -9.69 11.04
CA ARG A 6 14.40 -9.38 10.49
C ARG A 6 13.97 -7.95 10.82
N LEU A 7 14.14 -7.51 12.07
CA LEU A 7 13.82 -6.14 12.48
C LEU A 7 14.66 -5.11 11.72
N ALA A 8 15.95 -5.36 11.52
CA ALA A 8 16.82 -4.49 10.74
C ALA A 8 16.36 -4.40 9.28
N ALA A 9 15.99 -5.52 8.66
CA ALA A 9 15.45 -5.54 7.30
C ALA A 9 14.17 -4.71 7.18
N LEU A 10 13.21 -4.86 8.11
CA LEU A 10 11.97 -4.07 8.10
C LEU A 10 12.22 -2.56 8.29
N LYS A 11 13.19 -2.17 9.13
CA LYS A 11 13.60 -0.76 9.28
C LYS A 11 14.21 -0.19 8.00
N ASN A 12 15.03 -0.98 7.30
CA ASN A 12 15.60 -0.59 6.02
C ASN A 12 14.51 -0.41 4.96
N VAL A 13 13.55 -1.33 4.90
CA VAL A 13 12.39 -1.20 4.00
C VAL A 13 11.58 0.05 4.35
N ALA A 14 11.23 0.27 5.61
CA ALA A 14 10.51 1.49 6.03
C ALA A 14 11.26 2.77 5.62
N THR A 15 12.59 2.79 5.76
CA THR A 15 13.44 3.89 5.29
C THR A 15 13.35 4.07 3.78
N GLN A 16 13.38 2.97 3.01
CA GLN A 16 13.21 3.02 1.56
C GLN A 16 11.83 3.55 1.16
N LEU A 17 10.76 3.14 1.85
CA LEU A 17 9.39 3.64 1.60
C LEU A 17 9.29 5.16 1.82
N ARG A 18 10.00 5.70 2.82
CA ARG A 18 10.11 7.16 3.04
C ARG A 18 10.82 7.85 1.89
N ILE A 19 11.99 7.34 1.49
CA ILE A 19 12.79 7.90 0.39
C ILE A 19 11.97 7.94 -0.90
N ASP A 20 11.30 6.84 -1.22
CA ASP A 20 10.45 6.73 -2.42
C ASP A 20 9.30 7.73 -2.38
N SER A 21 8.60 7.83 -1.24
CA SER A 21 7.48 8.77 -1.07
C SER A 21 7.92 10.22 -1.20
N ILE A 22 9.08 10.58 -0.64
CA ILE A 22 9.67 11.92 -0.77
C ILE A 22 10.02 12.18 -2.23
N ARG A 23 10.77 11.28 -2.88
CA ARG A 23 11.19 11.44 -4.28
C ARG A 23 10.02 11.56 -5.24
N SER A 24 9.01 10.70 -5.12
CA SER A 24 7.84 10.71 -6.00
C SER A 24 7.02 11.99 -5.84
N THR A 25 6.79 12.44 -4.61
CA THR A 25 6.02 13.67 -4.35
C THR A 25 6.80 14.93 -4.72
N THR A 26 8.13 14.95 -4.55
CA THR A 26 8.99 16.01 -5.06
C THR A 26 8.96 16.07 -6.59
N ALA A 27 9.11 14.93 -7.28
CA ALA A 27 9.06 14.87 -8.75
C ALA A 27 7.69 15.32 -9.30
N ALA A 28 6.61 14.98 -8.62
CA ALA A 28 5.25 15.41 -8.95
C ALA A 28 4.92 16.86 -8.54
N ALA A 29 5.86 17.57 -7.89
CA ALA A 29 5.69 18.89 -7.28
C ALA A 29 4.45 18.99 -6.36
N SER A 30 3.95 17.86 -5.84
CA SER A 30 2.72 17.78 -5.06
C SER A 30 2.58 16.40 -4.38
N GLY A 31 1.86 16.35 -3.26
CA GLY A 31 1.58 15.10 -2.52
C GLY A 31 1.77 15.26 -1.02
N HIS A 32 1.74 14.13 -0.29
CA HIS A 32 1.71 14.11 1.18
C HIS A 32 2.85 13.27 1.78
N PRO A 33 4.12 13.65 1.60
CA PRO A 33 5.26 12.86 2.07
C PRO A 33 5.30 12.67 3.58
N THR A 34 4.83 13.65 4.36
CA THR A 34 4.77 13.55 5.83
C THR A 34 3.75 12.51 6.30
N SER A 35 2.56 12.47 5.68
CA SER A 35 1.55 11.43 5.91
C SER A 35 2.04 10.03 5.52
N CYS A 36 2.92 9.93 4.52
CA CYS A 36 3.59 8.67 4.17
C CYS A 36 4.62 8.29 5.25
N CYS A 37 5.48 9.23 5.66
CA CYS A 37 6.55 8.94 6.61
C CYS A 37 6.07 8.47 7.98
N SER A 38 4.87 8.89 8.42
CA SER A 38 4.25 8.41 9.67
C SER A 38 3.74 6.96 9.58
N ALA A 39 3.54 6.43 8.37
CA ALA A 39 3.03 5.08 8.15
C ALA A 39 4.12 4.05 7.78
N ALA A 40 5.38 4.46 7.65
CA ALA A 40 6.41 3.64 7.02
C ALA A 40 6.70 2.32 7.75
N GLU A 41 6.81 2.30 9.08
CA GLU A 41 7.00 1.06 9.83
C GLU A 41 5.77 0.15 9.75
N ILE A 42 4.56 0.74 9.78
CA ILE A 42 3.30 -0.01 9.68
C ILE A 42 3.24 -0.70 8.32
N VAL A 43 3.45 0.04 7.23
CA VAL A 43 3.38 -0.49 5.87
C VAL A 43 4.52 -1.48 5.61
N SER A 44 5.74 -1.20 6.07
CA SER A 44 6.85 -2.14 5.96
C SER A 44 6.56 -3.46 6.68
N THR A 45 6.04 -3.39 7.90
CA THR A 45 5.68 -4.59 8.67
C THR A 45 4.54 -5.35 7.98
N LEU A 46 3.48 -4.67 7.55
CA LEU A 46 2.39 -5.34 6.86
C LEU A 46 2.86 -6.02 5.56
N PHE A 47 3.51 -5.31 4.65
CA PHE A 47 3.86 -5.84 3.33
C PHE A 47 5.01 -6.84 3.33
N PHE A 48 5.94 -6.76 4.28
CA PHE A 48 7.16 -7.55 4.26
C PHE A 48 7.30 -8.49 5.47
N SER A 49 6.22 -8.66 6.25
CA SER A 49 6.17 -9.57 7.40
C SER A 49 4.83 -10.26 7.56
N GLU A 50 3.71 -9.52 7.54
CA GLU A 50 2.41 -10.02 8.02
C GLU A 50 1.40 -10.38 6.93
N LEU A 51 1.32 -9.59 5.84
CA LEU A 51 0.39 -9.84 4.74
C LEU A 51 0.81 -11.10 3.98
N ARG A 52 -0.16 -11.97 3.73
CA ARG A 52 -0.04 -13.08 2.78
C ARG A 52 -0.60 -12.63 1.44
N PHE A 53 0.26 -12.40 0.45
CA PHE A 53 -0.18 -12.00 -0.88
C PHE A 53 0.82 -12.39 -1.96
N ASP A 54 0.35 -12.47 -3.21
CA ASP A 54 1.20 -12.63 -4.39
C ASP A 54 1.35 -11.30 -5.15
N PRO A 55 2.55 -10.69 -5.19
CA PRO A 55 2.78 -9.45 -5.92
C PRO A 55 2.63 -9.58 -7.44
N LYS A 56 2.74 -10.80 -7.99
CA LYS A 56 2.53 -11.08 -9.42
C LYS A 56 1.06 -11.34 -9.75
N ASN A 57 0.25 -11.63 -8.73
CA ASN A 57 -1.20 -11.78 -8.86
C ASN A 57 -1.94 -11.05 -7.73
N PRO A 58 -1.95 -9.69 -7.75
CA PRO A 58 -2.54 -8.91 -6.66
C PRO A 58 -4.03 -9.19 -6.41
N GLN A 59 -4.75 -9.62 -7.46
CA GLN A 59 -6.18 -9.95 -7.41
C GLN A 59 -6.47 -11.39 -6.98
N ASN A 60 -5.46 -12.15 -6.53
CA ASN A 60 -5.68 -13.49 -6.01
C ASN A 60 -6.69 -13.45 -4.85
N ARG A 61 -7.70 -14.31 -4.94
CA ARG A 61 -8.81 -14.38 -3.99
C ARG A 61 -8.34 -14.70 -2.58
N ASP A 62 -7.24 -15.44 -2.45
CA ASP A 62 -6.67 -15.86 -1.15
C ASP A 62 -5.70 -14.84 -0.54
N ASN A 63 -5.37 -13.75 -1.26
CA ASN A 63 -4.53 -12.69 -0.69
C ASN A 63 -5.24 -12.03 0.50
N ASP A 64 -4.48 -11.72 1.55
CA ASP A 64 -4.90 -10.74 2.54
C ASP A 64 -5.20 -9.39 1.84
N ARG A 65 -6.18 -8.65 2.34
CA ARG A 65 -6.61 -7.36 1.78
C ARG A 65 -5.97 -6.23 2.58
N PHE A 66 -5.50 -5.19 1.88
CA PHE A 66 -5.01 -3.97 2.50
C PHE A 66 -5.71 -2.75 1.92
N VAL A 67 -6.41 -2.00 2.78
CA VAL A 67 -7.11 -0.78 2.41
C VAL A 67 -6.40 0.42 3.04
N LEU A 68 -5.86 1.31 2.20
CA LEU A 68 -5.27 2.57 2.65
C LEU A 68 -6.34 3.66 2.79
N SER A 69 -7.10 3.65 3.89
CA SER A 69 -8.21 4.61 4.06
C SER A 69 -7.74 6.07 4.22
N LYS A 70 -6.52 6.28 4.73
CA LYS A 70 -5.81 7.56 4.58
C LYS A 70 -5.24 7.73 3.16
N GLY A 71 -6.12 7.68 2.15
CA GLY A 71 -5.77 7.56 0.73
C GLY A 71 -4.79 8.60 0.19
N HIS A 72 -4.70 9.78 0.82
CA HIS A 72 -3.75 10.82 0.47
C HIS A 72 -2.27 10.40 0.66
N ALA A 73 -2.02 9.34 1.44
CA ALA A 73 -0.73 8.68 1.60
C ALA A 73 -0.42 7.65 0.49
N ALA A 74 -1.16 7.66 -0.63
CA ALA A 74 -0.98 6.73 -1.75
C ALA A 74 0.49 6.47 -2.18
N PRO A 75 1.42 7.45 -2.18
CA PRO A 75 2.81 7.19 -2.55
C PRO A 75 3.50 6.08 -1.74
N ILE A 76 3.15 5.90 -0.47
CA ILE A 76 3.73 4.83 0.35
C ILE A 76 3.22 3.44 -0.06
N LEU A 77 1.95 3.35 -0.48
CA LEU A 77 1.36 2.11 -0.98
C LEU A 77 2.00 1.74 -2.32
N TYR A 78 2.18 2.72 -3.21
CA TYR A 78 2.85 2.50 -4.49
C TYR A 78 4.29 2.03 -4.28
N SER A 79 5.02 2.67 -3.36
CA SER A 79 6.36 2.22 -2.99
C SER A 79 6.36 0.79 -2.46
N ALA A 80 5.43 0.42 -1.56
CA ALA A 80 5.36 -0.93 -1.03
C ALA A 80 5.13 -1.99 -2.12
N TRP A 81 4.21 -1.75 -3.07
CA TRP A 81 3.97 -2.67 -4.19
C TRP A 81 5.14 -2.73 -5.18
N ALA A 82 5.79 -1.60 -5.47
CA ALA A 82 7.01 -1.60 -6.28
C ALA A 82 8.13 -2.42 -5.62
N ARG A 83 8.32 -2.26 -4.30
CA ARG A 83 9.33 -3.00 -3.53
C ARG A 83 8.97 -4.47 -3.32
N ALA A 84 7.68 -4.82 -3.36
CA ALA A 84 7.21 -6.20 -3.41
C ALA A 84 7.38 -6.84 -4.81
N GLY A 85 7.71 -6.04 -5.84
CA GLY A 85 8.01 -6.51 -7.19
C GLY A 85 6.82 -6.53 -8.15
N ALA A 86 5.74 -5.78 -7.87
CA ALA A 86 4.60 -5.69 -8.77
C ALA A 86 4.88 -4.85 -10.03
N PHE A 87 5.79 -3.89 -9.95
CA PHE A 87 6.25 -3.06 -11.06
C PHE A 87 7.61 -2.41 -10.75
N ASP A 88 8.27 -1.82 -11.76
CA ASP A 88 9.58 -1.18 -11.61
C ASP A 88 9.50 0.05 -10.68
N PRO A 89 10.31 0.14 -9.60
CA PRO A 89 10.39 1.32 -8.74
C PRO A 89 10.68 2.64 -9.48
N ALA A 90 11.26 2.63 -10.67
CA ALA A 90 11.44 3.83 -11.48
C ALA A 90 10.12 4.51 -11.87
N GLU A 91 9.03 3.73 -12.00
CA GLU A 91 7.70 4.25 -12.33
C GLU A 91 7.14 5.16 -11.23
N LEU A 92 7.63 5.06 -9.99
CA LEU A 92 7.20 5.92 -8.87
C LEU A 92 7.41 7.41 -9.16
N LEU A 93 8.38 7.76 -10.03
CA LEU A 93 8.63 9.15 -10.44
C LEU A 93 7.57 9.69 -11.41
N LYS A 94 6.69 8.84 -11.94
CA LYS A 94 5.55 9.22 -12.78
C LYS A 94 4.29 9.52 -11.97
N LEU A 95 4.40 9.63 -10.64
CA LEU A 95 3.29 9.99 -9.75
C LEU A 95 2.56 11.25 -10.28
N ARG A 96 1.23 11.18 -10.39
CA ARG A 96 0.33 12.27 -10.81
C ARG A 96 0.54 12.81 -12.22
N GLN A 97 1.39 12.18 -13.03
CA GLN A 97 1.52 12.56 -14.44
C GLN A 97 0.30 12.08 -15.23
N ILE A 98 -0.11 12.84 -16.25
CA ILE A 98 -1.16 12.42 -17.17
C ILE A 98 -0.71 11.13 -17.87
N GLY A 99 -1.59 10.11 -17.87
CA GLY A 99 -1.29 8.79 -18.45
C GLY A 99 -0.58 7.83 -17.50
N SER A 100 -0.21 8.26 -16.29
CA SER A 100 0.26 7.37 -15.23
C SER A 100 -0.92 6.84 -14.42
N ASP A 101 -0.89 5.55 -14.10
CA ASP A 101 -1.87 4.95 -13.17
C ASP A 101 -1.54 5.24 -11.70
N LEU A 102 -0.36 5.77 -11.40
CA LEU A 102 0.01 6.23 -10.06
C LEU A 102 -0.60 7.60 -9.80
N GLU A 103 -1.87 7.62 -9.42
CA GLU A 103 -2.64 8.84 -9.17
C GLU A 103 -2.40 9.44 -7.77
N GLY A 104 -2.92 10.64 -7.53
CA GLY A 104 -2.76 11.35 -6.25
C GLY A 104 -3.45 10.71 -5.05
N HIS A 105 -4.42 9.85 -5.31
CA HIS A 105 -5.09 8.92 -4.38
C HIS A 105 -5.17 7.55 -5.08
N THR A 106 -5.42 6.47 -4.33
CA THR A 106 -5.44 5.12 -4.91
C THR A 106 -6.70 4.94 -5.77
N THR A 107 -6.58 4.28 -6.93
CA THR A 107 -7.72 3.92 -7.78
C THR A 107 -7.65 2.48 -8.27
N PRO A 108 -8.79 1.82 -8.55
CA PRO A 108 -8.82 0.44 -9.05
C PRO A 108 -8.30 0.23 -10.47
N ARG A 109 -7.77 1.28 -11.15
CA ARG A 109 -6.97 1.06 -12.36
C ARG A 109 -5.70 0.29 -12.05
N LEU A 110 -5.20 0.42 -10.83
CA LEU A 110 -4.11 -0.39 -10.29
C LEU A 110 -4.69 -1.73 -9.79
N PRO A 111 -4.18 -2.89 -10.25
CA PRO A 111 -4.75 -4.20 -9.92
C PRO A 111 -4.63 -4.56 -8.44
N PHE A 112 -3.77 -3.86 -7.71
CA PHE A 112 -3.54 -4.03 -6.28
C PHE A 112 -4.37 -3.09 -5.39
N VAL A 113 -5.34 -2.37 -5.97
CA VAL A 113 -6.24 -1.47 -5.27
C VAL A 113 -7.68 -1.92 -5.52
N ASP A 114 -8.34 -2.44 -4.49
CA ASP A 114 -9.73 -2.90 -4.62
C ASP A 114 -10.74 -1.75 -4.68
N VAL A 115 -10.47 -0.66 -3.96
CA VAL A 115 -11.37 0.50 -3.85
C VAL A 115 -10.62 1.81 -4.03
N ALA A 116 -11.26 2.75 -4.72
CA ALA A 116 -10.76 4.12 -4.78
C ALA A 116 -10.82 4.74 -3.39
N THR A 117 -9.76 5.42 -2.97
CA THR A 117 -9.69 6.11 -1.67
C THR A 117 -9.56 7.62 -1.88
N GLY A 118 -9.75 8.41 -0.83
CA GLY A 118 -9.57 9.87 -0.87
C GLY A 118 -10.55 10.61 0.02
N PRO A 119 -11.86 10.38 -0.12
CA PRO A 119 -12.85 10.78 0.87
C PRO A 119 -12.64 10.01 2.17
N LEU A 120 -12.09 10.67 3.19
CA LEU A 120 -11.74 10.03 4.46
C LEU A 120 -12.97 9.39 5.13
N GLY A 121 -12.76 8.21 5.72
CA GLY A 121 -13.78 7.50 6.49
C GLY A 121 -14.74 6.64 5.67
N GLN A 122 -14.63 6.59 4.34
CA GLN A 122 -15.45 5.71 3.51
C GLN A 122 -14.85 4.29 3.39
N ASP A 123 -13.54 4.20 3.25
CA ASP A 123 -12.88 2.95 2.86
C ASP A 123 -12.87 1.90 3.98
N ILE A 124 -13.04 2.32 5.24
CA ILE A 124 -13.30 1.42 6.36
C ILE A 124 -14.57 0.60 6.13
N CYS A 125 -15.63 1.18 5.55
CA CYS A 125 -16.87 0.46 5.24
C CYS A 125 -16.63 -0.61 4.17
N ALA A 126 -15.81 -0.31 3.16
CA ALA A 126 -15.40 -1.29 2.17
C ALA A 126 -14.57 -2.42 2.80
N ALA A 127 -13.61 -2.10 3.68
CA ALA A 127 -12.81 -3.08 4.40
C ALA A 127 -13.67 -4.01 5.28
N VAL A 128 -14.69 -3.46 5.96
CA VAL A 128 -15.68 -4.26 6.71
C VAL A 128 -16.42 -5.21 5.77
N GLY A 129 -16.85 -4.74 4.59
CA GLY A 129 -17.47 -5.60 3.57
C GLY A 129 -16.54 -6.73 3.11
N MET A 130 -15.25 -6.44 2.88
CA MET A 130 -14.25 -7.45 2.53
C MET A 130 -14.05 -8.50 3.62
N ALA A 131 -14.02 -8.09 4.90
CA ALA A 131 -13.90 -9.00 6.04
C ALA A 131 -15.17 -9.86 6.22
N LEU A 132 -16.35 -9.27 6.04
CA LEU A 132 -17.62 -10.00 6.07
C LEU A 132 -17.69 -11.05 4.95
N HIS A 133 -17.22 -10.69 3.75
CA HIS A 133 -17.12 -11.62 2.63
C HIS A 133 -16.21 -12.81 2.97
N ALA A 134 -15.03 -12.57 3.56
CA ALA A 134 -14.10 -13.63 3.98
C ALA A 134 -14.81 -14.67 4.87
N ARG A 135 -15.54 -14.16 5.87
CA ARG A 135 -16.33 -14.98 6.79
C ARG A 135 -17.44 -15.75 6.07
N LEU A 136 -18.12 -15.14 5.10
CA LEU A 136 -19.22 -15.77 4.36
C LEU A 136 -18.73 -16.93 3.49
N ILE A 137 -17.55 -16.80 2.89
CA ILE A 137 -16.97 -17.83 2.02
C ILE A 137 -16.02 -18.78 2.75
N GLU A 138 -15.97 -18.71 4.08
CA GLU A 138 -15.07 -19.50 4.93
C GLU A 138 -13.58 -19.38 4.57
N SER A 139 -13.17 -18.23 4.02
CA SER A 139 -11.77 -17.94 3.74
C SER A 139 -11.06 -17.45 5.00
N ASP A 140 -9.78 -17.78 5.09
CA ASP A 140 -8.91 -17.36 6.18
C ASP A 140 -8.14 -16.06 5.88
N TYR A 141 -8.37 -15.41 4.72
CA TYR A 141 -7.71 -14.13 4.43
C TYR A 141 -8.12 -13.06 5.44
N ARG A 142 -7.16 -12.18 5.77
CA ARG A 142 -7.35 -11.08 6.71
C ARG A 142 -7.48 -9.77 5.95
N THR A 143 -8.32 -8.87 6.45
CA THR A 143 -8.43 -7.50 5.95
C THR A 143 -7.76 -6.55 6.92
N TYR A 144 -6.78 -5.79 6.43
CA TYR A 144 -6.10 -4.72 7.15
C TYR A 144 -6.52 -3.38 6.57
N VAL A 145 -6.73 -2.40 7.45
CA VAL A 145 -7.13 -1.04 7.05
C VAL A 145 -6.32 -0.03 7.84
N LEU A 146 -5.73 0.93 7.13
CA LEU A 146 -4.95 2.00 7.74
C LEU A 146 -5.70 3.33 7.66
N LEU A 147 -6.01 3.90 8.83
CA LEU A 147 -6.67 5.19 8.98
C LEU A 147 -5.67 6.28 9.38
N GLY A 148 -6.11 7.53 9.29
CA GLY A 148 -5.34 8.73 9.67
C GLY A 148 -5.44 9.05 11.16
#